data_AF-A0A8S3Y212-F1
#
_entry.id   AF-A0A8S3Y212-F1
#
_cell.length_a   1.000
_cell.length_b   1.000
_cell.length_c   1.000
_cell.angle_alpha   90.00
_cell.angle_beta   90.00
_cell.angle_gamma   90.00
#
_symmetry.space_group_name_H-M   'P 1'
#
loop_
_entity.id
_entity.type
_entity.pdbx_description
1 polymer ?
#
loop_
_entity_poly.entity_id
_entity_poly.type
_entity_poly.pdbx_seq_one_letter_code
_entity_poly.pdbx_strand_id
1 'polypeptide(L)'
;MLSNKLKDKTLDSDESQQIQIEKSLHQAKADTFFVDLKEKSQLALNNEECVVLTFDYQQNMPLPKIPAVSVTTGTPVFDYFPIMRNAQAQLSVLPQKPLYDHALPLKKSKYNHFMQLVKNYVPPNKLYFYRAIKSEAVGPRDDISSENDDDQAEVNL
;
A
#
# COMPACT_ATOMS: atom_id res chain seq x y z
N MET A 1 13.96 4.51 15.97
CA MET A 1 15.27 4.08 15.45
C MET A 1 16.40 5.05 15.79
N LEU A 2 16.25 6.37 15.62
CA LEU A 2 17.29 7.38 15.93
C LEU A 2 17.74 7.38 17.41
N SER A 3 16.82 7.14 18.35
CA SER A 3 17.13 7.04 19.80
C SER A 3 18.04 5.88 20.18
N ASN A 4 18.11 4.83 19.34
CA ASN A 4 19.02 3.70 19.57
C ASN A 4 20.40 4.01 19.00
N LYS A 5 20.47 4.73 17.87
CA LYS A 5 21.73 5.20 17.29
C LYS A 5 22.46 6.16 18.24
N LEU A 6 21.73 7.09 18.87
CA LEU A 6 22.30 8.01 19.87
C LEU A 6 22.91 7.34 21.12
N LYS A 7 22.64 6.05 21.37
CA LYS A 7 23.21 5.30 22.49
C LYS A 7 24.53 4.60 22.14
N ASP A 8 24.92 4.61 20.87
CA ASP A 8 26.14 3.95 20.42
C ASP A 8 27.37 4.78 20.82
N LYS A 9 28.30 4.16 21.54
CA LYS A 9 29.46 4.86 22.14
C LYS A 9 30.58 5.18 21.14
N THR A 10 30.44 4.73 19.91
CA THR A 10 31.46 4.85 18.85
C THR A 10 31.19 6.01 17.88
N LEU A 11 30.15 6.81 18.10
CA LEU A 11 29.76 7.89 17.19
C LEU A 11 30.67 9.11 17.34
N ASP A 12 30.99 9.70 16.19
CA ASP A 12 31.70 10.96 16.11
C ASP A 12 30.83 12.13 16.63
N SER A 13 31.48 13.20 17.10
CA SER A 13 30.78 14.34 17.72
C SER A 13 29.80 15.01 16.75
N ASP A 14 30.19 15.14 15.49
CA ASP A 14 29.41 15.79 14.44
C ASP A 14 28.20 14.93 14.03
N GLU A 15 28.38 13.61 13.93
CA GLU A 15 27.30 12.67 13.62
C GLU A 15 26.23 12.64 14.72
N SER A 16 26.66 12.70 15.99
CA SER A 16 25.75 12.77 17.13
C SER A 16 24.88 14.03 17.11
N GLN A 17 25.49 15.19 16.77
CA GLN A 17 24.74 16.44 16.60
C GLN A 17 23.75 16.37 15.45
N GLN A 18 24.15 15.81 14.31
CA GLN A 18 23.27 15.66 13.15
C GLN A 18 22.08 14.75 13.46
N ILE A 19 22.30 13.62 14.14
CA ILE A 19 21.22 12.70 14.56
C ILE A 19 20.29 13.38 15.56
N GLN A 20 20.81 14.24 16.45
CA GLN A 20 20.00 14.97 17.41
C GLN A 20 19.11 16.03 16.72
N ILE A 21 19.64 16.72 15.69
CA ILE A 21 18.87 17.65 14.85
C ILE A 21 17.78 16.90 14.07
N GLU A 22 18.13 15.78 13.46
CA GLU A 22 17.18 14.95 12.71
C GLU A 22 16.05 14.47 13.63
N LYS A 23 16.40 14.01 14.84
CA LYS A 23 15.43 13.59 15.85
C LYS A 23 14.49 14.72 16.26
N SER A 24 15.01 15.91 16.54
CA SER A 24 14.16 17.04 16.95
C SER A 24 13.21 17.46 15.82
N LEU A 25 13.69 17.45 14.57
CA LEU A 25 12.88 17.71 13.40
C LEU A 25 11.74 16.69 13.24
N HIS A 26 12.04 15.40 13.41
CA HIS A 26 11.02 14.35 13.36
C HIS A 26 9.98 14.50 14.47
N GLN A 27 10.40 14.84 15.69
CA GLN A 27 9.51 15.08 16.82
C GLN A 27 8.54 16.24 16.50
N ALA A 28 9.08 17.37 16.04
CA ALA A 28 8.28 18.54 15.68
C ALA A 28 7.28 18.24 14.56
N LYS A 29 7.70 17.52 13.51
CA LYS A 29 6.81 17.09 12.43
C LYS A 29 5.70 16.16 12.92
N ALA A 30 6.02 15.24 13.83
CA ALA A 30 5.04 14.33 14.42
C ALA A 30 4.00 15.11 15.23
N ASP A 31 4.45 16.07 16.05
CA ASP A 31 3.55 16.90 16.85
C ASP A 31 2.57 17.69 15.97
N THR A 32 3.05 18.34 14.91
CA THR A 32 2.18 19.03 13.93
C THR A 32 1.17 18.07 13.28
N PHE A 33 1.64 16.89 12.85
CA PHE A 33 0.77 15.88 12.24
C PHE A 33 -0.34 15.41 13.19
N PHE A 34 -0.01 15.15 14.47
CA PHE A 34 -1.01 14.69 15.44
C PHE A 34 -2.01 15.78 15.85
N VAL A 35 -1.58 17.04 15.86
CA VAL A 35 -2.49 18.18 16.04
C VAL A 35 -3.49 18.23 14.89
N ASP A 36 -3.01 18.24 13.65
CA ASP A 36 -3.88 18.28 12.46
C ASP A 36 -4.82 17.06 12.41
N LEU A 37 -4.30 15.86 12.69
CA LEU A 37 -5.11 14.65 12.70
C LEU A 37 -6.25 14.74 13.71
N LYS A 38 -5.99 15.26 14.91
CA LYS A 38 -7.01 15.42 15.95
C LYS A 38 -8.09 16.40 15.51
N GLU A 39 -7.69 17.55 14.95
CA GLU A 39 -8.63 18.57 14.47
C GLU A 39 -9.50 18.04 13.33
N LYS A 40 -8.88 17.40 12.32
CA LYS A 40 -9.62 16.84 11.18
C LYS A 40 -10.56 15.73 11.63
N SER A 41 -10.13 14.86 12.55
CA SER A 41 -10.97 13.79 13.09
C SER A 41 -12.19 14.34 13.82
N GLN A 42 -12.04 15.43 14.58
CA GLN A 42 -13.17 16.10 15.22
C GLN A 42 -14.13 16.74 14.21
N LEU A 43 -13.60 17.33 13.14
CA LEU A 43 -14.44 17.88 12.06
C LEU A 43 -15.28 16.80 11.38
N ALA A 44 -14.69 15.64 11.09
CA ALA A 44 -15.43 14.51 10.51
C ALA A 44 -16.46 13.89 11.47
N LEU A 45 -16.22 13.92 12.78
CA LEU A 45 -17.25 13.49 13.76
C LEU A 45 -18.49 14.39 13.74
N ASN A 46 -18.33 15.67 13.39
CA ASN A 46 -19.42 16.64 13.39
C ASN A 46 -20.05 16.85 12.01
N ASN A 47 -19.51 16.22 10.95
CA ASN A 47 -19.98 16.38 9.58
C ASN A 47 -19.99 15.02 8.85
N GLU A 48 -21.17 14.47 8.60
CA GLU A 48 -21.36 13.18 7.92
C GLU A 48 -20.87 13.16 6.46
N GLU A 49 -20.68 14.32 5.82
CA GLU A 49 -20.12 14.40 4.46
C GLU A 49 -18.59 14.35 4.44
N CYS A 50 -17.94 14.39 5.61
CA CYS A 50 -16.49 14.44 5.73
C CYS A 50 -15.93 13.14 6.33
N VAL A 51 -14.92 12.56 5.66
CA VAL A 51 -14.22 11.35 6.14
C VAL A 51 -12.74 11.65 6.24
N VAL A 52 -12.14 11.29 7.38
CA VAL A 52 -10.69 11.38 7.59
C VAL A 52 -10.05 10.04 7.33
N LEU A 53 -9.08 10.02 6.41
CA LEU A 53 -8.25 8.86 6.11
C LEU A 53 -6.81 9.18 6.50
N THR A 54 -6.22 8.33 7.34
CA THR A 54 -4.80 8.41 7.68
C THR A 54 -4.10 7.08 7.46
N PHE A 55 -2.88 7.17 6.93
CA PHE A 55 -2.06 6.01 6.63
C PHE A 55 -0.64 6.26 7.15
N ASP A 56 -0.15 5.33 7.96
CA ASP A 56 1.27 5.31 8.33
C ASP A 56 2.07 4.67 7.19
N TYR A 57 2.82 5.49 6.45
CA TYR A 57 3.66 5.04 5.35
C TYR A 57 4.78 4.08 5.81
N GLN A 58 5.19 4.12 7.08
CA GLN A 58 6.27 3.25 7.58
C GLN A 58 5.78 1.84 7.95
N GLN A 59 4.47 1.62 8.14
CA GLN A 59 3.90 0.29 8.37
C GLN A 59 3.47 -0.43 7.09
N ASN A 60 3.37 0.28 5.97
CA ASN A 60 2.96 -0.28 4.66
C ASN A 60 4.12 -0.57 3.71
N MET A 61 5.37 -0.45 4.17
CA MET A 61 6.51 -0.98 3.43
C MET A 61 6.40 -2.51 3.43
N PRO A 62 6.54 -3.20 2.28
CA PRO A 62 6.52 -4.66 2.26
C PRO A 62 7.57 -5.15 3.25
N LEU A 63 7.12 -5.96 4.22
CA LEU A 63 8.01 -6.61 5.16
C LEU A 63 9.17 -7.20 4.36
N PRO A 64 10.43 -6.94 4.74
CA PRO A 64 11.56 -7.58 4.08
C PRO A 64 11.27 -9.08 4.10
N LYS A 65 11.24 -9.70 2.91
CA LYS A 65 11.04 -11.13 2.78
C LYS A 65 12.25 -11.81 3.39
N ILE A 66 12.21 -12.08 4.69
CA ILE A 66 13.20 -12.92 5.35
C ILE A 66 12.92 -14.33 4.81
N PRO A 67 13.85 -14.96 4.07
CA PRO A 67 13.68 -16.35 3.72
C PRO A 67 13.52 -17.14 5.01
N ALA A 68 12.49 -18.00 5.09
CA ALA A 68 12.32 -18.94 6.19
C ALA A 68 13.47 -19.95 6.14
N VAL A 69 14.63 -19.56 6.68
CA VAL A 69 15.76 -20.46 6.84
C VAL A 69 15.45 -21.33 8.05
N SER A 70 15.41 -22.64 7.81
CA SER A 70 15.37 -23.65 8.86
C SER A 70 16.50 -23.36 9.86
N VAL A 71 16.11 -23.09 11.11
CA VAL A 71 17.03 -22.74 12.19
C VAL A 71 17.84 -24.00 12.54
N THR A 72 18.95 -24.19 11.84
CA THR A 72 20.03 -25.05 12.30
C THR A 72 21.33 -24.29 12.12
N THR A 73 21.92 -23.96 13.28
CA THR A 73 23.27 -23.40 13.46
C THR A 73 23.55 -22.02 12.85
N GLY A 74 23.39 -20.99 13.69
CA GLY A 74 23.99 -19.67 13.47
C GLY A 74 23.09 -18.58 14.00
N THR A 75 23.33 -18.16 15.24
CA THR A 75 22.62 -17.08 15.94
C THR A 75 22.44 -15.84 15.05
N PRO A 76 21.20 -15.45 14.69
CA PRO A 76 20.97 -14.15 14.09
C PRO A 76 20.87 -13.09 15.19
N VAL A 77 21.46 -11.92 14.94
CA VAL A 77 21.56 -10.73 15.81
C VAL A 77 20.19 -10.06 16.10
N PHE A 78 19.07 -10.75 15.88
CA PHE A 78 17.72 -10.22 15.93
C PHE A 78 16.83 -10.85 17.02
N ASP A 79 17.44 -11.35 18.10
CA ASP A 79 16.73 -11.99 19.22
C ASP A 79 15.86 -11.05 20.08
N TYR A 80 15.78 -9.75 19.77
CA TYR A 80 15.10 -8.75 20.61
C TYR A 80 14.00 -7.94 19.92
N PHE A 81 13.24 -8.58 19.03
CA PHE A 81 11.90 -8.09 18.71
C PHE A 81 10.87 -8.95 19.42
N PRO A 82 10.33 -8.53 20.58
CA PRO A 82 9.15 -9.18 21.12
C PRO A 82 8.01 -8.96 20.12
N ILE A 83 7.71 -9.99 19.32
CA ILE A 83 6.44 -10.07 18.61
C ILE A 83 5.39 -10.18 19.70
N MET A 84 4.82 -9.05 20.10
CA MET A 84 3.68 -9.01 21.00
C MET A 84 2.50 -9.61 20.24
N ARG A 85 2.40 -10.94 20.27
CA ARG A 85 1.15 -11.61 19.90
C ARG A 85 0.13 -11.17 20.93
N ASN A 86 -0.80 -10.32 20.51
CA ASN A 86 -1.95 -10.03 21.33
C ASN A 86 -2.75 -11.33 21.44
N ALA A 87 -2.60 -12.06 22.56
CA ALA A 87 -3.29 -13.33 22.80
C ALA A 87 -4.82 -13.18 22.80
N GLN A 88 -5.32 -11.93 22.92
CA GLN A 88 -6.73 -11.58 22.88
C GLN A 88 -7.21 -11.11 21.51
N ALA A 89 -6.32 -10.93 20.52
CA ALA A 89 -6.74 -10.74 19.15
C ALA A 89 -7.22 -12.09 18.61
N GLN A 90 -8.42 -12.50 19.00
CA GLN A 90 -9.20 -13.39 18.17
C GLN A 90 -9.32 -12.66 16.84
N LEU A 91 -8.54 -13.08 15.85
CA LEU A 91 -8.80 -12.78 14.45
C LEU A 91 -10.25 -13.21 14.23
N SER A 92 -11.16 -12.24 14.32
CA SER A 92 -12.58 -12.46 14.16
C SER A 92 -12.74 -13.08 12.78
N VAL A 93 -12.95 -14.39 12.79
CA VAL A 93 -13.22 -15.31 11.69
C VAL A 93 -12.84 -14.74 10.33
N LEU A 94 -11.70 -15.17 9.78
CA LEU A 94 -11.40 -14.93 8.37
C LEU A 94 -12.67 -15.20 7.55
N PRO A 95 -13.10 -14.29 6.66
CA PRO A 95 -14.34 -14.44 5.95
C PRO A 95 -14.31 -15.77 5.19
N GLN A 96 -15.16 -16.72 5.63
CA GLN A 96 -15.21 -18.06 5.03
C GLN A 96 -15.83 -18.04 3.64
N LYS A 97 -16.58 -16.98 3.33
CA LYS A 97 -17.20 -16.77 2.04
C LYS A 97 -16.34 -15.83 1.19
N PRO A 98 -16.13 -16.14 -0.09
CA PRO A 98 -15.52 -15.19 -1.01
C PRO A 98 -16.39 -13.93 -1.09
N LEU A 99 -15.74 -12.78 -1.33
CA LEU A 99 -16.45 -11.50 -1.45
C LEU A 99 -17.40 -11.47 -2.65
N TYR A 100 -17.15 -12.30 -3.67
CA TYR A 100 -17.95 -12.42 -4.88
C TYR A 100 -18.27 -13.89 -5.16
N ASP A 101 -19.51 -14.15 -5.55
CA ASP A 101 -19.98 -15.50 -5.91
C ASP A 101 -19.47 -15.95 -7.29
N HIS A 102 -19.13 -14.99 -8.16
CA HIS A 102 -18.66 -15.23 -9.53
C HIS A 102 -17.57 -14.23 -9.92
N ALA A 103 -16.85 -14.54 -11.00
CA ALA A 103 -15.85 -13.66 -11.56
C ALA A 103 -16.49 -12.33 -12.01
N LEU A 104 -15.89 -11.20 -11.62
CA LEU A 104 -16.40 -9.89 -12.01
C LEU A 104 -16.25 -9.68 -13.53
N PRO A 105 -17.29 -9.15 -14.21
CA PRO A 105 -17.23 -8.91 -15.64
C PRO A 105 -16.22 -7.80 -15.95
N LEU A 106 -15.25 -8.11 -16.82
CA LEU A 106 -14.22 -7.18 -17.21
C LEU A 106 -14.64 -6.40 -18.46
N LYS A 107 -14.70 -5.06 -18.35
CA LYS A 107 -14.97 -4.16 -19.48
C LYS A 107 -13.98 -4.41 -20.62
N LYS A 108 -14.48 -4.47 -21.86
CA LYS A 108 -13.66 -4.71 -23.08
C LYS A 108 -12.49 -3.72 -23.23
N SER A 109 -12.72 -2.43 -22.97
CA SER A 109 -11.66 -1.41 -23.03
C SER A 109 -10.51 -1.72 -22.06
N LYS A 110 -10.83 -2.06 -20.80
CA LYS A 110 -9.82 -2.43 -19.78
C LYS A 110 -9.10 -3.73 -20.15
N TYR A 111 -9.80 -4.71 -20.72
CA TYR A 111 -9.19 -5.96 -21.19
C TYR A 111 -8.16 -5.72 -22.30
N ASN A 112 -8.47 -4.84 -23.27
CA ASN A 112 -7.56 -4.52 -24.36
C ASN A 112 -6.28 -3.85 -23.83
N HIS A 113 -6.42 -2.86 -22.96
CA HIS A 113 -5.27 -2.19 -22.33
C HIS A 113 -4.45 -3.19 -21.50
N PHE A 114 -5.11 -4.05 -20.73
CA PHE A 114 -4.45 -5.11 -19.98
C PHE A 114 -3.65 -6.07 -20.89
N MET A 115 -4.21 -6.48 -22.03
CA MET A 115 -3.51 -7.36 -22.98
C MET A 115 -2.31 -6.69 -23.65
N GLN A 116 -2.36 -5.36 -23.87
CA GLN A 116 -1.19 -4.60 -24.34
C GLN A 116 -0.06 -4.64 -23.31
N LEU A 117 -0.36 -4.48 -22.02
CA LEU A 117 0.63 -4.60 -20.95
C LEU A 117 1.20 -6.02 -20.88
N VAL A 118 0.35 -7.04 -20.96
CA VAL A 118 0.78 -8.44 -20.96
C VAL A 118 1.77 -8.71 -22.09
N LYS A 119 1.53 -8.20 -23.29
CA LYS A 119 2.43 -8.37 -24.44
C LYS A 119 3.83 -7.78 -24.18
N ASN A 120 3.92 -6.67 -23.45
CA ASN A 120 5.19 -5.96 -23.24
C ASN A 120 6.01 -6.52 -22.06
N TYR A 121 5.35 -7.02 -21.02
CA TYR A 121 6.02 -7.37 -19.76
C TYR A 121 6.01 -8.86 -19.42
N VAL A 122 5.17 -9.67 -20.08
CA VAL A 122 5.03 -11.09 -19.76
C VAL A 122 5.82 -11.93 -20.77
N PRO A 123 6.73 -12.81 -20.31
CA PRO A 123 7.45 -13.70 -21.21
C PRO A 123 6.50 -14.69 -21.92
N PRO A 124 6.82 -15.14 -23.15
CA PRO A 124 5.91 -15.94 -23.98
C PRO A 124 5.41 -17.24 -23.30
N ASN A 125 6.24 -17.85 -22.46
CA ASN A 125 5.92 -19.09 -21.73
C ASN A 125 4.84 -18.94 -20.65
N LYS A 126 4.48 -17.71 -20.27
CA LYS A 126 3.44 -17.43 -19.25
C LYS A 126 2.15 -16.85 -19.83
N LEU A 127 2.08 -16.68 -21.15
CA LEU A 127 0.90 -16.09 -21.81
C LEU A 127 -0.37 -16.94 -21.68
N TYR A 128 -0.23 -18.26 -21.47
CA TYR A 128 -1.39 -19.16 -21.33
C TYR A 128 -2.32 -18.75 -20.18
N PHE A 129 -1.78 -18.26 -19.08
CA PHE A 129 -2.54 -17.82 -17.91
C PHE A 129 -3.43 -16.62 -18.23
N TYR A 130 -2.88 -15.63 -18.94
CA TYR A 130 -3.58 -14.40 -19.29
C TYR A 130 -4.65 -14.63 -20.35
N ARG A 131 -4.42 -15.57 -21.27
CA ARG A 131 -5.43 -15.97 -22.28
C ARG A 131 -6.67 -16.63 -21.67
N ALA A 132 -6.57 -17.17 -20.45
CA ALA A 132 -7.72 -17.76 -19.76
C ALA A 132 -8.70 -16.69 -19.23
N ILE A 133 -8.29 -15.42 -19.17
CA ILE A 133 -9.14 -14.30 -18.73
C ILE A 133 -10.11 -13.95 -19.85
N LYS A 134 -11.42 -14.03 -19.56
CA LYS A 134 -12.49 -13.69 -20.50
C LYS A 134 -12.97 -12.25 -20.27
N SER A 135 -13.16 -11.49 -21.34
CA SER A 135 -13.94 -10.24 -21.28
C SER A 135 -15.41 -10.57 -21.49
N GLU A 136 -16.26 -10.32 -20.49
CA GLU A 136 -17.71 -10.39 -20.67
C GLU A 136 -18.22 -9.04 -21.19
N ALA A 137 -19.13 -9.08 -22.17
CA ALA A 137 -19.87 -7.90 -22.57
C ALA A 137 -20.81 -7.53 -21.43
N VAL A 138 -20.51 -6.43 -20.74
CA VAL A 138 -21.43 -5.81 -19.79
C VAL A 138 -22.73 -5.51 -20.56
N GLY A 139 -23.77 -6.30 -20.32
CA GLY A 139 -25.14 -5.92 -20.70
C GLY A 139 -25.49 -4.57 -20.08
N PRO A 140 -26.42 -3.80 -20.67
CA PRO A 140 -26.65 -2.42 -20.27
C PRO A 140 -27.10 -2.38 -18.81
N ARG A 141 -26.17 -2.04 -17.93
CA ARG A 141 -26.50 -1.37 -16.69
C ARG A 141 -26.40 0.10 -17.06
N ASP A 142 -27.56 0.68 -17.35
CA ASP A 142 -27.75 2.12 -17.32
C ASP A 142 -27.20 2.58 -15.97
N ASP A 143 -26.12 3.36 -16.02
CA ASP A 143 -25.86 4.50 -15.15
C ASP A 143 -24.38 4.94 -15.26
N ILE A 144 -24.25 6.23 -15.59
CA ILE A 144 -23.10 7.13 -15.41
C ILE A 144 -22.18 7.34 -16.63
N SER A 145 -22.63 8.35 -17.40
CA SER A 145 -21.91 9.42 -18.13
C SER A 145 -20.72 9.06 -19.00
N SER A 146 -20.98 9.08 -20.32
CA SER A 146 -19.98 9.38 -21.34
C SER A 146 -19.49 10.82 -21.21
N GLU A 147 -18.27 11.02 -20.74
CA GLU A 147 -17.48 12.20 -21.11
C GLU A 147 -16.88 11.92 -22.49
N ASN A 148 -17.45 12.58 -23.49
CA ASN A 148 -16.84 12.75 -24.79
C ASN A 148 -15.75 13.81 -24.63
N ASP A 149 -14.53 13.52 -25.06
CA ASP A 149 -13.64 14.54 -25.60
C ASP A 149 -13.13 14.02 -26.96
N ASP A 150 -13.72 14.62 -27.99
CA ASP A 150 -13.26 14.62 -29.36
C ASP A 150 -11.92 15.34 -29.43
N ASP A 151 -10.93 14.74 -30.09
CA ASP A 151 -9.86 15.46 -30.77
C ASP A 151 -9.43 14.66 -32.00
N GLN A 152 -10.19 14.83 -33.09
CA GLN A 152 -9.71 14.57 -34.44
C GLN A 152 -8.92 15.80 -34.90
N ALA A 153 -7.60 15.70 -34.91
CA ALA A 153 -6.78 16.61 -35.71
C ALA A 153 -6.69 16.06 -37.14
N GLU A 154 -7.59 16.52 -38.01
CA GLU A 154 -7.41 16.42 -39.46
C GLU A 154 -6.20 17.26 -39.89
N VAL A 155 -5.29 16.59 -40.61
CA VAL A 155 -4.21 17.24 -41.37
C VAL A 155 -4.81 17.73 -42.68
N ASN A 156 -4.88 19.04 -42.86
CA ASN A 156 -5.12 19.69 -44.15
C ASN A 156 -4.38 21.03 -44.21
N LEU A 157 -3.11 21.02 -44.64
CA LEU A 157 -2.63 21.57 -45.92
C LEU A 157 -1.13 21.29 -46.09
#